data_AF-A0A3M1D7K9-F1
#
_entry.id   AF-A0A3M1D7K9-F1
#
_cell.length_a   1.000
_cell.length_b   1.000
_cell.length_c   1.000
_cell.angle_alpha   90.00
_cell.angle_beta   90.00
_cell.angle_gamma   90.00
#
_symmetry.space_group_name_H-M   'P 1'
#
loop_
_entity.id
_entity.type
_entity.pdbx_description
1 polymer ?
#
loop_
_entity_poly.entity_id
_entity_poly.type
_entity_poly.pdbx_seq_one_letter_code
_entity_poly.pdbx_strand_id
1 'polypeptide(L)' 'MSQTIALVIGARPNFMKAAPLLRELQKYPDRFSPVLIHTGQHYDANLSQLFFDELGLPEPDLYLGVG' A
#
# COMPACT_ATOMS: atom_id res chain seq x y z
N MET A 1 -10.18 10.77 -17.94
CA MET A 1 -9.26 11.12 -16.83
C MET A 1 -9.33 10.00 -15.82
N SER A 2 -8.19 9.49 -15.35
CA SER A 2 -8.15 8.46 -14.32
C SER A 2 -8.37 9.07 -12.93
N GLN A 3 -9.06 8.34 -12.06
CA GLN A 3 -9.32 8.75 -10.67
C GLN A 3 -8.16 8.31 -9.78
N THR A 4 -7.60 9.24 -9.01
CA THR A 4 -6.58 8.92 -8.01
C THR A 4 -7.22 8.27 -6.78
N ILE A 5 -6.68 7.14 -6.33
CA ILE A 5 -7.14 6.42 -5.13
C ILE A 5 -5.96 6.26 -4.18
N ALA A 6 -6.01 6.94 -3.04
CA ALA A 6 -5.00 6.79 -2.00
C ALA A 6 -5.29 5.54 -1.14
N LEU A 7 -4.34 4.61 -1.11
CA LEU A 7 -4.34 3.42 -0.27
C LEU A 7 -3.42 3.68 0.92
N VAL A 8 -4.01 4.08 2.05
CA VAL A 8 -3.25 4.41 3.27
C VAL A 8 -3.11 3.17 4.16
N ILE A 9 -1.88 2.77 4.45
CA ILE A 9 -1.53 1.61 5.28
C ILE A 9 -0.72 2.04 6.50
N GLY A 10 -0.91 1.33 7.62
CA GLY A 10 -0.17 1.58 8.86
C GLY A 10 -0.13 0.37 9.79
N ALA A 11 -1.18 -0.43 9.87
CA ALA A 11 -1.19 -1.66 10.66
C ALA A 11 -1.36 -2.91 9.78
N ARG A 12 -0.96 -4.09 10.28
CA ARG A 12 -1.07 -5.39 9.58
C ARG A 12 -2.40 -5.60 8.83
N PRO A 13 -3.59 -5.32 9.41
CA PRO A 13 -4.85 -5.49 8.69
C PRO A 13 -4.98 -4.63 7.44
N ASN A 14 -4.29 -3.50 7.36
CA ASN A 14 -4.29 -2.63 6.18
C ASN A 14 -3.51 -3.27 5.03
N PHE A 15 -2.33 -3.83 5.27
CA PHE A 15 -1.52 -4.50 4.24
C PHE A 15 -2.30 -5.62 3.55
N MET A 16 -2.92 -6.51 4.35
CA MET A 16 -3.72 -7.63 3.85
C MET A 16 -4.87 -7.20 2.94
N LYS A 17 -5.42 -5.99 3.14
CA LYS A 17 -6.52 -5.44 2.33
C LYS A 17 -6.03 -4.61 1.15
N ALA A 18 -4.95 -3.86 1.33
CA ALA A 18 -4.37 -3.01 0.30
C ALA A 18 -3.77 -3.84 -0.84
N ALA A 19 -3.13 -4.98 -0.55
CA ALA A 19 -2.53 -5.85 -1.55
C ALA A 19 -3.50 -6.31 -2.66
N PRO A 20 -4.62 -6.99 -2.37
CA PRO A 20 -5.56 -7.39 -3.42
C PRO A 20 -6.23 -6.19 -4.10
N LEU A 21 -6.48 -5.10 -3.37
CA LEU A 21 -7.10 -3.90 -3.93
C LEU A 21 -6.19 -3.18 -4.93
N LEU A 22 -4.92 -2.98 -4.57
CA LEU A 22 -3.91 -2.37 -5.44
C LEU A 22 -3.77 -3.14 -6.74
N ARG A 23 -3.66 -4.48 -6.65
CA ARG A 23 -3.56 -5.36 -7.83
C ARG A 23 -4.78 -5.24 -8.74
N GLU A 24 -5.99 -5.12 -8.18
CA GLU A 24 -7.19 -4.96 -9.00
C GLU A 24 -7.27 -3.58 -9.65
N LEU A 25 -6.93 -2.52 -8.92
CA LEU A 25 -6.93 -1.14 -9.46
C LEU A 25 -5.91 -0.98 -10.60
N GLN A 26 -4.73 -1.59 -10.47
CA GLN A 26 -3.68 -1.56 -11.50
C GLN A 26 -4.09 -2.21 -12.83
N LYS A 27 -5.13 -3.05 -12.87
CA LYS A 27 -5.66 -3.63 -14.12
C LYS A 27 -6.40 -2.62 -15.00
N TYR A 28 -6.78 -1.45 -14.46
CA TYR A 28 -7.55 -0.44 -15.18
C TYR A 28 -6.84 0.93 -15.14
N PRO A 29 -5.64 1.06 -15.74
CA PRO A 29 -4.83 2.28 -15.67
C PRO A 29 -5.53 3.51 -16.30
N ASP A 30 -6.41 3.30 -17.28
CA ASP A 30 -7.19 4.39 -17.89
C ASP A 30 -8.27 4.96 -16.96
N ARG A 31 -8.62 4.22 -15.88
CA ARG A 31 -9.68 4.55 -14.93
C ARG A 31 -9.16 4.91 -13.55
N PHE A 32 -8.07 4.29 -13.11
CA PHE A 32 -7.55 4.44 -11.75
C PHE A 32 -6.06 4.71 -11.74
N SER A 33 -5.65 5.60 -10.83
CA SER A 33 -4.26 5.86 -10.47
C SER A 33 -4.11 5.61 -8.96
N PRO A 34 -3.90 4.34 -8.54
CA PRO A 34 -3.72 4.03 -7.13
C PRO A 34 -2.37 4.58 -6.63
N VAL A 35 -2.36 5.13 -5.41
CA VAL A 35 -1.16 5.63 -4.73
C VAL A 35 -1.09 4.97 -3.36
N LEU A 36 -0.02 4.24 -3.08
CA LEU A 36 0.22 3.53 -1.83
C LEU A 36 0.96 4.44 -0.83
N ILE A 37 0.36 4.67 0.33
CA ILE A 37 0.90 5.57 1.36
C ILE A 37 1.09 4.78 2.66
N HIS A 38 2.33 4.70 3.15
CA HIS A 38 2.64 4.09 4.44
C HIS A 38 2.80 5.17 5.52
N THR A 39 2.00 5.11 6.59
CA THR A 39 1.98 6.15 7.64
C THR A 39 3.23 6.15 8.52
N GLY A 40 3.86 4.99 8.70
CA GLY A 40 5.07 4.83 9.52
C GLY A 40 4.84 4.10 10.84
N GLN A 41 3.64 3.57 11.07
CA GLN A 41 3.33 2.75 12.24
C GLN A 41 4.13 1.44 12.18
N HIS A 42 4.97 1.18 13.19
CA HIS A 42 5.82 -0.04 13.23
C HIS A 42 5.51 -0.94 14.42
N TYR A 43 5.10 -2.17 14.07
CA TYR A 43 5.70 -3.37 14.65
C TYR A 43 7.03 -3.55 13.90
N ASP A 44 8.14 -3.84 14.60
CA ASP A 44 9.50 -4.14 14.09
C ASP A 44 9.70 -3.93 12.56
N ALA A 45 10.59 -3.03 12.14
CA ALA A 45 10.80 -2.69 10.72
C ALA A 45 11.00 -3.92 9.80
N ASN A 46 11.57 -5.02 10.33
CA ASN A 46 11.71 -6.28 9.61
C ASN A 46 10.35 -6.93 9.28
N LEU A 47 9.37 -6.77 10.16
CA LEU A 47 8.01 -7.28 9.99
C LEU A 47 7.24 -6.50 8.91
N SER A 48 7.45 -5.17 8.81
CA SER A 48 6.83 -4.40 7.73
C SER A 48 7.34 -4.85 6.37
N GLN A 49 8.66 -5.01 6.22
CA GLN A 49 9.27 -5.52 4.98
C GLN A 49 8.75 -6.92 4.62
N LEU A 50 8.62 -7.81 5.61
CA LEU A 50 8.07 -9.15 5.40
C LEU A 50 6.67 -9.11 4.77
N PHE A 51 5.80 -8.18 5.18
CA PHE A 51 4.47 -8.06 4.58
C PHE A 51 4.51 -7.55 3.15
N PHE A 52 5.43 -6.64 2.81
CA PHE A 52 5.60 -6.22 1.42
C PHE A 52 6.00 -7.41 0.53
N ASP A 53 6.95 -8.20 1.00
CA ASP A 53 7.47 -9.36 0.28
C ASP A 53 6.42 -10.47 0.17
N GLU A 54 5.81 -10.89 1.28
CA GLU A 54 4.80 -11.97 1.31
C GLU A 54 3.54 -11.62 0.53
N LEU A 55 3.12 -10.34 0.56
CA LEU A 55 1.93 -9.89 -0.16
C LEU A 55 2.26 -9.36 -1.55
N GLY A 56 3.51 -9.44 -2.01
CA GLY A 56 3.94 -8.90 -3.31
C GLY A 56 3.45 -7.47 -3.54
N LEU A 57 3.49 -6.65 -2.49
CA LEU A 57 3.20 -5.22 -2.56
C LEU A 57 4.47 -4.51 -3.04
N PRO A 58 4.35 -3.49 -3.90
CA PRO A 58 5.47 -2.61 -4.20
C PRO A 58 5.83 -1.77 -2.96
N GLU A 59 7.01 -1.15 -3.00
CA GLU A 59 7.34 -0.09 -2.05
C GLU A 59 6.26 1.01 -2.08
N PRO A 60 5.96 1.65 -0.93
CA PRO A 60 4.98 2.72 -0.90
C PRO A 60 5.47 3.92 -1.71
N ASP A 61 4.57 4.52 -2.49
CA ASP A 61 4.85 5.77 -3.22
C ASP A 61 5.19 6.92 -2.26
N LEU A 62 4.64 6.87 -1.05
CA LEU A 62 4.87 7.85 0.02
C LEU A 62 5.01 7.14 1.37
N TYR A 63 6.11 7.43 2.08
CA TYR A 63 6.31 7.05 3.47
C TYR A 63 6.25 8.30 4.36
N LEU A 64 5.28 8.38 5.27
CA LEU A 64 5.06 9.59 6.07
C LEU A 64 5.90 9.64 7.35
N GLY A 65 6.23 8.49 7.95
CA GLY A 65 7.04 8.44 9.17
C GLY A 65 6.41 9.13 10.40
N VAL A 66 5.07 9.25 10.44
CA VAL A 66 4.31 9.93 11.51
C VAL A 66 3.48 8.97 12.37
N GLY A 67 3.65 7.67 12.13
CA GLY A 67 2.89 6.60 12.78
C GLY A 67 3.49 6.07 14.06
#